data_AF-A0AAW1R4N9-F1
#
_entry.id   AF-A0AAW1R4N9-F1
#
_cell.length_a   1.000
_cell.length_b   1.000
_cell.length_c   1.000
_cell.angle_alpha   90.00
_cell.angle_beta   90.00
_cell.angle_gamma   90.00
#
_symmetry.space_group_name_H-M   'P 1'
#
loop_
_entity.id
_entity.type
_entity.pdbx_description
1 polymer ?
#
loop_
_entity_poly.entity_id
_entity_poly.type
_entity_poly.pdbx_seq_one_letter_code
_entity_poly.pdbx_strand_id
1 'polypeptide(L)'
;MTAKAGWSVREFIYLAGFLSICGFLVGITCLSSLVAKCKESTSFDTGRPGTNRDFIQNTAYFSIYGTQNCGYAFEFQWWTLSLTLVVFCAVLAFEAFGLTRRARGMSMALLSISTVLLIIDINSWLGQIRNLGAGNNLRRSSRGALVGWIMMAVGNFAMICLLGYNLTPEIHARGYARIADPDTAPPMDEDEMNPAEAMKKKKGDKDKGKSKK
;
A
#
# COMPACT_ATOMS: atom_id res chain seq x y z
N MET A 1 0.36 28.08 -29.86
CA MET A 1 -0.10 26.71 -29.51
C MET A 1 0.45 26.35 -28.14
N THR A 2 -0.35 26.50 -27.09
CA THR A 2 0.05 26.18 -25.71
C THR A 2 -0.53 24.81 -25.34
N ALA A 3 0.32 23.78 -25.33
CA ALA A 3 -0.07 22.47 -24.83
C ALA A 3 -0.33 22.57 -23.32
N LYS A 4 -1.59 22.69 -22.90
CA LYS A 4 -2.02 22.38 -21.53
C LYS A 4 -2.04 20.86 -21.38
N ALA A 5 -0.88 20.23 -21.26
CA ALA A 5 -0.77 18.84 -20.85
C ALA A 5 -0.88 18.77 -19.31
N GLY A 6 -2.06 19.11 -18.78
CA GLY A 6 -2.37 18.91 -17.38
C GLY A 6 -2.91 17.50 -17.17
N TRP A 7 -2.07 16.59 -16.69
CA TRP A 7 -2.51 15.25 -16.31
C TRP A 7 -3.51 15.37 -15.16
N SER A 8 -4.63 14.65 -15.26
CA SER A 8 -5.64 14.53 -14.23
C SER A 8 -5.17 13.65 -13.07
N VAL A 9 -5.67 13.90 -11.85
CA VAL A 9 -5.38 13.08 -10.65
C VAL A 9 -5.69 11.60 -10.89
N ARG A 10 -6.72 11.31 -11.69
CA ARG A 10 -7.11 9.95 -12.06
C ARG A 10 -6.06 9.25 -12.92
N GLU A 11 -5.42 9.96 -13.86
CA GLU A 11 -4.32 9.40 -14.65
C GLU A 11 -3.09 9.10 -13.79
N PHE A 12 -2.80 9.94 -12.78
CA PHE A 12 -1.74 9.66 -11.81
C PHE A 12 -2.04 8.46 -10.92
N ILE A 13 -3.31 8.24 -10.54
CA ILE A 13 -3.72 7.05 -9.78
C ILE A 13 -3.49 5.78 -10.62
N TYR A 14 -3.85 5.81 -11.91
CA TYR A 14 -3.57 4.69 -12.81
C TYR A 14 -2.08 4.47 -13.05
N LEU A 15 -1.27 5.54 -13.13
CA LEU A 15 0.18 5.44 -13.28
C LEU A 15 0.85 4.86 -12.02
N ALA A 16 0.50 5.36 -10.84
CA ALA A 16 0.93 4.80 -9.57
C ALA A 16 0.51 3.34 -9.47
N GLY A 17 -0.68 3.05 -10.00
CA GLY A 17 -1.19 1.70 -10.03
C GLY A 17 -0.46 0.74 -10.94
N PHE A 18 -0.14 1.19 -12.15
CA PHE A 18 0.70 0.47 -13.09
C PHE A 18 2.07 0.18 -12.48
N LEU A 19 2.68 1.16 -11.80
CA LEU A 19 3.96 0.98 -11.12
C LEU A 19 3.90 -0.11 -10.04
N SER A 20 2.84 -0.14 -9.22
CA SER A 20 2.63 -1.18 -8.21
C SER A 20 2.46 -2.56 -8.82
N ILE A 21 1.72 -2.70 -9.93
CA ILE A 21 1.57 -3.98 -10.65
C ILE A 21 2.91 -4.44 -11.23
N CYS A 22 3.67 -3.55 -11.87
CA CYS A 22 5.00 -3.88 -12.36
C CYS A 22 5.93 -4.31 -11.21
N GLY A 23 5.89 -3.61 -10.08
CA GLY A 23 6.62 -3.98 -8.87
C GLY A 23 6.24 -5.35 -8.34
N PHE A 24 4.95 -5.67 -8.33
CA PHE A 24 4.43 -6.99 -7.95
C PHE A 24 4.93 -8.08 -8.89
N LEU A 25 4.86 -7.88 -10.21
CA LEU A 25 5.34 -8.84 -11.22
C LEU A 25 6.85 -9.10 -11.10
N VAL A 26 7.65 -8.04 -10.93
CA VAL A 26 9.10 -8.18 -10.71
C VAL A 26 9.36 -8.91 -9.39
N GLY A 27 8.64 -8.53 -8.33
CA GLY A 27 8.75 -9.12 -7.00
C GLY A 27 8.46 -10.62 -7.00
N ILE A 28 7.32 -11.03 -7.57
CA ILE A 28 6.91 -12.43 -7.62
C ILE A 28 7.85 -13.28 -8.46
N THR A 29 8.32 -12.79 -9.61
CA THR A 29 9.26 -13.54 -10.46
C THR A 29 10.59 -13.75 -9.74
N CYS A 30 11.11 -12.70 -9.09
CA CYS A 30 12.39 -12.76 -8.40
C CYS A 30 12.31 -13.61 -7.13
N LEU A 31 11.22 -13.49 -6.36
CA LEU A 31 10.98 -14.33 -5.18
C LEU A 31 10.81 -15.80 -5.55
N SER A 32 10.05 -16.11 -6.60
CA SER A 32 9.91 -17.48 -7.11
C SER A 32 11.26 -18.06 -7.53
N SER A 33 12.10 -17.26 -8.18
CA SER A 33 13.45 -17.66 -8.57
C SER A 33 14.35 -17.94 -7.36
N LEU A 34 14.19 -17.19 -6.27
CA LEU A 34 14.93 -17.44 -5.02
C LEU A 34 14.47 -18.73 -4.35
N VAL A 35 13.16 -18.98 -4.30
CA VAL A 35 12.61 -20.24 -3.76
C VAL A 35 13.09 -21.43 -4.58
N ALA A 36 13.09 -21.34 -5.91
CA ALA A 36 13.61 -22.39 -6.79
C ALA A 36 15.09 -22.67 -6.54
N LYS A 37 15.93 -21.63 -6.55
CA LYS A 37 17.37 -21.74 -6.26
C LYS A 37 17.66 -22.25 -4.85
N CYS A 38 16.80 -21.93 -3.89
CA CYS A 38 16.90 -22.45 -2.53
C CYS A 38 16.65 -23.96 -2.50
N LYS A 39 15.60 -24.44 -3.18
CA LYS A 39 15.26 -25.87 -3.27
C LYS A 39 16.30 -26.69 -4.03
N GLU A 40 16.91 -26.13 -5.07
CA GLU A 40 17.95 -26.81 -5.87
C GLU A 40 19.33 -26.84 -5.19
N SER A 41 19.54 -25.99 -4.18
CA SER A 41 20.84 -25.85 -3.54
C SER A 41 21.11 -26.98 -2.54
N THR A 42 22.05 -27.87 -2.89
CA THR A 42 22.68 -28.84 -1.98
C THR A 42 23.61 -28.21 -0.93
N SER A 43 23.83 -26.89 -0.98
CA SER A 43 24.79 -26.20 -0.11
C SER A 43 24.37 -26.03 1.36
N PHE A 44 23.13 -26.42 1.73
CA PHE A 44 22.65 -26.38 3.12
C PHE A 44 23.39 -27.35 4.06
N ASP A 45 24.04 -28.37 3.51
CA ASP A 45 24.70 -29.43 4.29
C ASP A 45 26.14 -29.10 4.75
N THR A 46 26.81 -28.12 4.14
CA THR A 46 28.28 -28.04 4.27
C THR A 46 28.80 -27.09 5.37
N GLY A 47 27.94 -26.37 6.09
CA GLY A 47 28.33 -25.53 7.25
C GLY A 47 29.40 -24.48 6.97
N ARG A 48 29.71 -24.19 5.70
CA ARG A 48 30.72 -23.20 5.31
C ARG A 48 30.13 -21.79 5.46
N PRO A 49 30.92 -20.82 5.98
CA PRO A 49 30.53 -19.42 5.98
C PRO A 49 30.33 -18.93 4.53
N GLY A 50 29.21 -18.25 4.26
CA GLY A 50 28.81 -17.79 2.93
C GLY A 50 27.87 -18.75 2.18
N THR A 51 27.28 -19.75 2.87
CA THR A 51 26.31 -20.68 2.30
C THR A 51 24.90 -20.08 2.23
N ASN A 52 24.01 -20.71 1.47
CA ASN A 52 22.60 -20.32 1.37
C ASN A 52 21.85 -20.38 2.72
N ARG A 53 22.41 -21.11 3.69
CA ARG A 53 21.92 -21.15 5.09
C ARG A 53 22.13 -19.82 5.81
N ASP A 54 23.29 -19.18 5.64
CA ASP A 54 23.60 -17.88 6.23
C ASP A 54 22.71 -16.77 5.65
N PHE A 55 22.31 -16.90 4.37
CA PHE A 55 21.37 -15.98 3.72
C PHE A 55 19.98 -16.00 4.39
N ILE A 56 19.49 -17.19 4.78
CA ILE A 56 18.20 -17.34 5.46
C ILE A 56 18.32 -17.00 6.95
N GLN A 57 19.41 -17.41 7.61
CA GLN A 57 19.61 -17.25 9.06
C GLN A 57 19.96 -15.83 9.50
N ASN A 58 20.76 -15.08 8.73
CA ASN A 58 21.24 -13.76 9.14
C ASN A 58 20.24 -12.62 8.93
N THR A 59 18.97 -12.93 8.70
CA THR A 59 17.95 -11.91 8.43
C THR A 59 16.78 -12.09 9.36
N ALA A 60 16.61 -11.14 10.30
CA ALA A 60 15.62 -11.19 11.38
C ALA A 60 14.14 -11.34 10.95
N TYR A 61 13.84 -11.22 9.65
CA TYR A 61 12.49 -11.29 9.08
C TYR A 61 12.26 -12.48 8.13
N PHE A 62 13.28 -13.31 7.88
CA PHE A 62 13.13 -14.56 7.14
C PHE A 62 12.93 -15.70 8.13
N SER A 63 11.69 -15.83 8.61
CA SER A 63 11.17 -16.94 9.40
C SER A 63 11.95 -17.33 10.68
N ILE A 64 11.22 -17.29 11.80
CA ILE A 64 11.61 -17.85 13.11
C ILE A 64 11.70 -19.40 13.04
N TYR A 65 11.18 -20.02 11.97
CA TYR A 65 11.19 -21.46 11.77
C TYR A 65 12.49 -21.91 11.13
N GLY A 66 13.28 -22.67 11.90
CA GLY A 66 14.59 -23.19 11.54
C GLY A 66 14.69 -23.77 10.12
N THR A 67 15.13 -22.94 9.17
CA THR A 67 16.30 -23.07 8.29
C THR A 67 16.50 -24.32 7.42
N GLN A 68 15.58 -25.28 7.41
CA GLN A 68 15.66 -26.46 6.53
C GLN A 68 14.62 -26.47 5.41
N ASN A 69 13.49 -25.77 5.57
CA ASN A 69 12.46 -25.71 4.55
C ASN A 69 12.45 -24.36 3.82
N CYS A 70 13.04 -24.33 2.63
CA CYS A 70 13.05 -23.19 1.71
C CYS A 70 11.66 -22.61 1.40
N GLY A 71 10.59 -23.40 1.51
CA GLY A 71 9.21 -22.89 1.33
C GLY A 71 8.78 -21.93 2.44
N TYR A 72 9.12 -22.25 3.70
CA TYR A 72 8.74 -21.45 4.88
C TYR A 72 9.70 -20.29 5.14
N ALA A 73 10.91 -20.31 4.57
CA ALA A 73 11.87 -19.23 4.71
C ALA A 73 11.35 -17.89 4.16
N PHE A 74 10.55 -17.93 3.09
CA PHE A 74 10.03 -16.75 2.39
C PHE A 74 8.54 -16.50 2.67
N GLU A 75 7.93 -17.20 3.63
CA GLU A 75 6.48 -17.16 3.88
C GLU A 75 5.99 -15.74 4.18
N PHE A 76 6.76 -15.00 5.00
CA PHE A 76 6.44 -13.61 5.30
C PHE A 76 6.46 -12.72 4.05
N GLN A 77 7.45 -12.89 3.16
CA GLN A 77 7.56 -12.12 1.92
C GLN A 77 6.42 -12.47 0.94
N TRP A 78 6.01 -13.74 0.88
CA TRP A 78 4.83 -14.17 0.12
C TRP A 78 3.54 -13.54 0.66
N TRP A 79 3.42 -13.46 1.98
CA TRP A 79 2.29 -12.82 2.63
C TRP A 79 2.26 -11.32 2.35
N THR A 80 3.40 -10.61 2.47
CA THR A 80 3.50 -9.17 2.14
C THR A 80 3.12 -8.89 0.69
N LEU A 81 3.59 -9.70 -0.27
CA LEU A 81 3.22 -9.59 -1.68
C LEU A 81 1.70 -9.75 -1.89
N SER A 82 1.13 -10.79 -1.29
CA SER A 82 -0.29 -11.12 -1.42
C SER A 82 -1.17 -10.03 -0.82
N LEU A 83 -0.83 -9.56 0.39
CA LEU A 83 -1.52 -8.47 1.06
C LEU A 83 -1.45 -7.18 0.23
N THR A 84 -0.26 -6.83 -0.27
CA THR A 84 -0.05 -5.63 -1.09
C THR A 84 -0.90 -5.69 -2.35
N LEU A 85 -0.96 -6.83 -3.04
CA LEU A 85 -1.83 -7.03 -4.20
C LEU A 85 -3.31 -6.84 -3.84
N VAL A 86 -3.78 -7.44 -2.74
CA VAL A 86 -5.17 -7.33 -2.30
C VAL A 86 -5.55 -5.89 -1.96
N VAL A 87 -4.71 -5.21 -1.17
CA VAL A 87 -4.91 -3.78 -0.85
C VAL A 87 -4.99 -2.97 -2.13
N PHE A 88 -4.06 -3.21 -3.05
CA PHE A 88 -3.96 -2.47 -4.29
C PHE A 88 -5.19 -2.68 -5.19
N CYS A 89 -5.62 -3.92 -5.39
CA CYS A 89 -6.84 -4.26 -6.13
C CYS A 89 -8.10 -3.66 -5.50
N ALA A 90 -8.19 -3.66 -4.16
CA ALA A 90 -9.32 -3.06 -3.45
C ALA A 90 -9.40 -1.55 -3.69
N VAL A 91 -8.26 -0.84 -3.62
CA VAL A 91 -8.19 0.60 -3.87
C VAL A 91 -8.60 0.94 -5.31
N LEU A 92 -8.07 0.21 -6.30
CA LEU A 92 -8.47 0.41 -7.69
C LEU A 92 -9.95 0.12 -7.93
N ALA A 93 -10.50 -0.91 -7.29
CA ALA A 93 -11.93 -1.22 -7.38
C ALA A 93 -12.76 -0.08 -6.79
N PHE A 94 -12.39 0.44 -5.61
CA PHE A 94 -13.09 1.57 -5.00
C PHE A 94 -13.07 2.81 -5.90
N GLU A 95 -11.96 3.08 -6.60
CA GLU A 95 -11.87 4.16 -7.59
C GLU A 95 -12.75 3.89 -8.83
N ALA A 96 -12.72 2.68 -9.38
CA ALA A 96 -13.49 2.31 -10.56
C ALA A 96 -15.01 2.41 -10.33
N PHE A 97 -15.48 2.03 -9.14
CA PHE A 97 -16.90 2.12 -8.76
C PHE A 97 -17.31 3.48 -8.17
N GLY A 98 -16.39 4.46 -8.10
CA GLY A 98 -16.68 5.77 -7.50
C GLY A 98 -16.99 5.71 -5.99
N LEU A 99 -16.63 4.62 -5.32
CA LEU A 99 -16.79 4.41 -3.89
C LEU A 99 -15.66 5.05 -3.07
N THR A 100 -14.71 5.70 -3.74
CA THR A 100 -13.53 6.32 -3.14
C THR A 100 -13.90 7.20 -1.95
N ARG A 101 -14.96 8.02 -2.01
CA ARG A 101 -15.35 8.89 -0.89
C ARG A 101 -15.67 8.12 0.40
N ARG A 102 -16.39 7.00 0.29
CA ARG A 102 -16.80 6.18 1.45
C ARG A 102 -15.67 5.28 1.94
N ALA A 103 -14.87 4.75 1.03
CA ALA A 103 -13.80 3.80 1.35
C ALA A 103 -12.42 4.47 1.51
N ARG A 104 -12.30 5.81 1.41
CA ARG A 104 -11.00 6.52 1.42
C ARG A 104 -10.20 6.27 2.69
N GLY A 105 -10.83 6.43 3.86
CA GLY A 105 -10.14 6.24 5.15
C GLY A 105 -9.60 4.82 5.30
N MET A 106 -10.41 3.82 4.91
CA MET A 106 -10.00 2.42 4.89
C MET A 106 -8.88 2.16 3.88
N SER A 107 -8.99 2.71 2.67
CA SER A 107 -7.99 2.61 1.60
C SER A 107 -6.63 3.16 2.05
N MET A 108 -6.63 4.34 2.66
CA MET A 108 -5.43 5.00 3.18
C MET A 108 -4.79 4.21 4.31
N ALA A 109 -5.59 3.67 5.23
CA ALA A 109 -5.09 2.83 6.31
C ALA A 109 -4.46 1.54 5.77
N LEU A 110 -5.13 0.85 4.85
CA LEU A 110 -4.63 -0.38 4.23
C LEU A 110 -3.36 -0.13 3.42
N LEU A 111 -3.31 0.94 2.62
CA LEU A 111 -2.11 1.34 1.88
C LEU A 111 -0.96 1.67 2.83
N SER A 112 -1.22 2.36 3.94
CA SER A 112 -0.21 2.69 4.93
C SER A 112 0.37 1.44 5.60
N ILE A 113 -0.49 0.50 6.02
CA ILE A 113 -0.06 -0.78 6.61
C ILE A 113 0.79 -1.58 5.60
N SER A 114 0.32 -1.70 4.37
CA SER A 114 1.06 -2.37 3.29
C SER A 114 2.41 -1.69 3.04
N THR A 115 2.47 -0.35 3.05
CA THR A 115 3.72 0.40 2.86
C THR A 115 4.72 0.15 3.97
N VAL A 116 4.29 0.09 5.23
CA VAL A 116 5.18 -0.22 6.36
C VAL A 116 5.79 -1.61 6.21
N LEU A 117 4.99 -2.60 5.85
CA LEU A 117 5.48 -3.97 5.62
C LEU A 117 6.49 -4.03 4.46
N LEU A 118 6.24 -3.31 3.37
CA LEU A 118 7.17 -3.19 2.26
C LEU A 118 8.51 -2.57 2.69
N ILE A 119 8.49 -1.52 3.53
CA ILE A 119 9.71 -0.87 4.03
C ILE A 119 10.52 -1.82 4.92
N ILE A 120 9.85 -2.61 5.77
CA ILE A 120 10.51 -3.63 6.61
C ILE A 120 11.22 -4.65 5.72
N ASP A 121 10.54 -5.17 4.69
CA ASP A 121 11.14 -6.11 3.75
C ASP A 121 12.28 -5.47 2.93
N ILE A 122 12.17 -4.20 2.53
CA ILE A 122 13.25 -3.47 1.83
C ILE A 122 14.52 -3.44 2.68
N ASN A 123 14.39 -3.10 3.96
CA ASN A 123 15.53 -3.10 4.89
C ASN A 123 16.12 -4.51 5.05
N SER A 124 15.27 -5.53 5.12
CA SER A 124 15.65 -6.94 5.17
C SER A 124 16.46 -7.36 3.93
N TRP A 125 15.96 -7.04 2.73
CA TRP A 125 16.64 -7.30 1.46
C TRP A 125 17.98 -6.56 1.32
N LEU A 126 18.07 -5.30 1.78
CA LEU A 126 19.31 -4.53 1.76
C LEU A 126 20.38 -5.18 2.64
N GLY A 127 20.02 -5.66 3.84
CA GLY A 127 20.91 -6.42 4.71
C GLY A 127 21.43 -7.68 4.02
N GLN A 128 20.54 -8.44 3.37
CA GLN A 128 20.92 -9.65 2.65
C GLN A 128 21.87 -9.41 1.49
N ILE A 129 21.58 -8.42 0.65
CA ILE A 129 22.40 -8.14 -0.55
C ILE A 129 23.83 -7.71 -0.16
N ARG A 130 24.00 -7.07 1.01
CA ARG A 130 25.31 -6.71 1.56
C ARG A 130 26.08 -7.94 2.06
N ASN A 131 25.38 -8.91 2.64
CA ASN A 131 25.97 -10.15 3.16
C ASN A 131 26.20 -11.22 2.08
N LEU A 132 25.54 -11.09 0.92
CA LEU A 132 25.79 -11.93 -0.24
C LEU A 132 27.13 -11.58 -0.90
N GLY A 133 28.06 -12.54 -0.88
CA GLY A 133 29.32 -12.45 -1.62
C GLY A 133 29.09 -12.12 -3.10
N ALA A 134 30.05 -11.40 -3.71
CA ALA A 134 29.89 -10.81 -5.04
C ALA A 134 29.57 -11.82 -6.17
N GLY A 135 29.90 -13.10 -5.99
CA GLY A 135 29.65 -14.19 -6.93
C GLY A 135 28.45 -15.10 -6.60
N ASN A 136 27.63 -14.77 -5.59
CA ASN A 136 26.49 -15.63 -5.24
C ASN A 136 25.35 -15.51 -6.27
N ASN A 137 24.93 -16.65 -6.84
CA ASN A 137 23.84 -16.77 -7.81
C ASN A 137 22.48 -16.27 -7.30
N LEU A 138 22.32 -16.11 -5.98
CA LEU A 138 21.13 -15.51 -5.36
C LEU A 138 21.10 -13.98 -5.49
N ARG A 139 22.26 -13.33 -5.57
CA ARG A 139 22.39 -11.85 -5.50
C ARG A 139 21.61 -11.12 -6.57
N ARG A 140 21.56 -11.66 -7.79
CA ARG A 140 20.75 -11.07 -8.88
C ARG A 140 19.26 -11.16 -8.58
N SER A 141 18.78 -12.29 -8.10
CA SER A 141 17.38 -12.51 -7.77
C SER A 141 16.96 -11.69 -6.53
N SER A 142 17.83 -11.58 -5.50
CA SER A 142 17.58 -10.71 -4.33
C SER A 142 17.50 -9.23 -4.71
N ARG A 143 18.37 -8.75 -5.62
CA ARG A 143 18.28 -7.37 -6.15
C ARG A 143 17.00 -7.13 -6.94
N GLY A 144 16.58 -8.10 -7.75
CA GLY A 144 15.32 -8.01 -8.46
C GLY A 144 14.12 -7.95 -7.52
N ALA A 145 14.11 -8.78 -6.46
CA ALA A 145 13.10 -8.72 -5.42
C ALA A 145 13.09 -7.35 -4.71
N LEU A 146 14.25 -6.83 -4.31
CA LEU A 146 14.38 -5.49 -3.73
C LEU A 146 13.77 -4.40 -4.63
N VAL A 147 14.07 -4.43 -5.94
CA VAL A 147 13.51 -3.47 -6.90
C VAL A 147 11.98 -3.58 -6.96
N GLY A 148 11.44 -4.80 -7.00
CA GLY A 148 9.99 -5.01 -6.98
C GLY A 148 9.32 -4.41 -5.74
N TRP A 149 9.92 -4.60 -4.56
CA TRP A 149 9.41 -4.03 -3.31
C TRP A 149 9.48 -2.51 -3.27
N ILE A 150 10.58 -1.92 -3.78
CA ILE A 150 10.71 -0.46 -3.89
C ILE A 150 9.64 0.11 -4.83
N MET A 151 9.42 -0.52 -5.99
CA MET A 151 8.39 -0.08 -6.94
C MET A 151 6.98 -0.10 -6.32
N MET A 152 6.63 -1.17 -5.59
CA MET A 152 5.36 -1.25 -4.87
C MET A 152 5.25 -0.19 -3.76
N ALA A 153 6.32 0.05 -3.00
CA ALA A 153 6.32 1.06 -1.93
C ALA A 153 6.14 2.49 -2.49
N VAL A 154 6.82 2.80 -3.59
CA VAL A 154 6.67 4.09 -4.30
C VAL A 154 5.25 4.24 -4.87
N GLY A 155 4.71 3.19 -5.48
CA GLY A 155 3.34 3.20 -5.99
C GLY A 155 2.29 3.40 -4.89
N ASN A 156 2.45 2.72 -3.76
CA ASN A 156 1.59 2.90 -2.58
C ASN A 156 1.71 4.32 -2.01
N PHE A 157 2.93 4.85 -1.88
CA PHE A 157 3.14 6.21 -1.39
C PHE A 157 2.48 7.24 -2.31
N ALA A 158 2.63 7.10 -3.63
CA ALA A 158 1.97 7.96 -4.60
C ALA A 158 0.43 7.87 -4.48
N MET A 159 -0.13 6.65 -4.36
CA MET A 159 -1.55 6.43 -4.12
C MET A 159 -2.04 7.14 -2.84
N ILE A 160 -1.29 7.03 -1.74
CA ILE A 160 -1.61 7.72 -0.48
C ILE A 160 -1.63 9.23 -0.70
N CYS A 161 -0.61 9.80 -1.36
CA CYS A 161 -0.56 11.23 -1.64
C CYS A 161 -1.74 11.69 -2.50
N LEU A 162 -2.11 10.94 -3.54
CA LEU A 162 -3.19 11.31 -4.47
C LEU A 162 -4.58 11.19 -3.83
N LEU A 163 -4.83 10.11 -3.07
CA LEU A 163 -6.04 9.96 -2.27
C LEU A 163 -6.14 11.04 -1.19
N GLY A 164 -4.99 11.44 -0.63
CA GLY A 164 -4.85 12.52 0.34
C GLY A 164 -5.14 13.89 -0.26
N TYR A 165 -4.59 14.19 -1.43
CA TYR A 165 -4.74 15.50 -2.09
C TYR A 165 -6.17 15.74 -2.57
N ASN A 166 -6.93 14.69 -2.90
CA ASN A 166 -8.37 14.79 -3.16
C ASN A 166 -9.19 15.22 -1.92
N LEU A 167 -8.60 15.47 -0.74
CA LEU A 167 -9.25 16.14 0.40
C LEU A 167 -9.15 17.67 0.32
N THR A 168 -8.05 18.20 -0.23
CA THR A 168 -7.72 19.62 -0.06
C THR A 168 -8.64 20.56 -0.85
N PRO A 169 -8.98 20.29 -2.13
CA PRO A 169 -9.85 21.17 -2.90
C PRO A 169 -11.31 21.14 -2.44
N GLU A 170 -11.87 19.96 -2.11
CA GLU A 170 -13.29 19.83 -1.74
C GLU A 170 -13.59 20.33 -0.32
N ILE A 171 -12.68 20.11 0.63
CA ILE A 171 -12.86 20.60 2.01
C ILE A 171 -12.56 22.10 2.09
N HIS A 172 -11.54 22.62 1.38
CA HIS A 172 -11.39 24.07 1.26
C HIS A 172 -12.60 24.68 0.54
N ALA A 173 -13.03 24.17 -0.61
CA ALA A 173 -14.16 24.77 -1.34
C ALA A 173 -15.45 24.77 -0.51
N ARG A 174 -15.75 23.71 0.24
CA ARG A 174 -16.92 23.67 1.15
C ARG A 174 -16.74 24.55 2.39
N GLY A 175 -15.53 24.64 2.93
CA GLY A 175 -15.20 25.53 4.04
C GLY A 175 -15.29 27.01 3.67
N TYR A 176 -14.74 27.39 2.52
CA TYR A 176 -14.80 28.76 1.98
C TYR A 176 -16.21 29.14 1.52
N ALA A 177 -16.98 28.22 0.92
CA ALA A 177 -18.38 28.48 0.56
C ALA A 177 -19.23 28.81 1.80
N ARG A 178 -19.01 28.12 2.94
CA ARG A 178 -19.70 28.42 4.20
C ARG A 178 -19.28 29.73 4.86
N ILE A 179 -18.04 30.17 4.66
CA ILE A 179 -17.53 31.44 5.19
C ILE A 179 -18.01 32.61 4.32
N ALA A 180 -18.12 32.39 3.00
CA ALA A 180 -18.53 33.41 2.05
C ALA A 180 -20.05 33.62 2.00
N ASP A 181 -20.85 32.55 2.10
CA ASP A 181 -22.31 32.65 2.09
C ASP A 181 -22.98 31.41 2.73
N PRO A 182 -23.36 31.47 4.02
CA PRO A 182 -23.89 30.32 4.75
C PRO A 182 -25.27 29.85 4.26
N ASP A 183 -26.01 30.69 3.53
CA ASP A 183 -27.40 30.44 3.11
C ASP A 183 -27.50 29.72 1.74
N THR A 184 -26.44 29.72 0.93
CA THR A 184 -26.38 29.06 -0.39
C THR A 184 -25.51 27.80 -0.39
N ALA A 185 -24.91 27.45 0.75
CA ALA A 185 -24.08 26.26 0.88
C ALA A 185 -24.94 24.98 0.71
N PRO A 186 -24.48 23.99 -0.09
CA PRO A 186 -25.18 22.72 -0.20
C PRO A 186 -25.29 22.04 1.17
N PRO A 187 -26.43 21.41 1.47
CA PRO A 187 -26.66 20.77 2.76
C PRO A 187 -25.55 19.75 3.03
N MET A 188 -25.04 19.75 4.26
CA MET A 188 -24.04 18.77 4.69
C MET A 188 -24.67 17.37 4.69
N ASP A 189 -24.00 16.40 4.08
CA ASP A 189 -24.32 15.00 4.30
C ASP A 189 -24.26 14.71 5.81
N GLU A 190 -25.24 13.99 6.36
CA GLU A 190 -25.35 13.80 7.83
C GLU A 190 -24.15 13.06 8.42
N ASP A 191 -23.40 12.35 7.58
CA ASP A 191 -22.16 11.62 7.92
C ASP A 191 -20.94 12.55 8.06
N GLU A 192 -21.01 13.78 7.54
CA GLU A 192 -19.96 14.81 7.67
C GLU A 192 -20.29 15.82 8.78
N MET A 193 -21.50 15.76 9.36
CA MET A 193 -21.97 16.68 10.39
C MET A 193 -21.27 16.40 11.71
N ASN A 194 -20.73 17.45 12.35
CA ASN A 194 -20.19 17.33 13.70
C ASN A 194 -21.25 16.67 14.60
N PRO A 195 -20.91 15.64 15.40
CA PRO A 195 -21.87 14.92 16.22
C PRO A 195 -22.75 15.82 17.11
N ALA A 196 -22.24 16.98 17.53
CA ALA A 196 -23.00 17.99 18.27
C ALA A 196 -24.09 18.69 17.42
N GLU A 197 -23.84 18.93 16.14
CA GLU A 197 -24.80 19.55 15.20
C GLU A 197 -25.84 18.52 14.72
N ALA A 198 -25.42 17.27 14.51
CA ALA A 198 -26.33 16.17 14.16
C ALA A 198 -27.36 15.90 15.26
N MET A 199 -26.96 16.00 16.54
CA MET A 199 -27.88 15.90 17.68
C MET A 199 -28.87 17.07 17.76
N LYS A 200 -28.44 18.31 17.45
CA LYS A 200 -29.33 19.48 17.43
C LYS A 200 -30.38 19.39 16.33
N LYS A 201 -30.00 18.94 15.12
CA LYS A 201 -30.93 18.73 14.00
C LYS A 201 -32.00 17.68 14.34
N LYS A 202 -31.58 16.53 14.90
CA LYS A 202 -32.51 15.48 15.36
C LYS A 202 -33.47 15.94 16.47
N LYS A 203 -33.06 16.89 17.30
CA LYS A 203 -33.91 17.46 18.36
C LYS A 203 -34.92 18.46 17.78
N GLY A 204 -34.50 19.32 16.86
CA GLY A 204 -35.37 20.29 16.18
C GLY A 204 -36.47 19.66 15.33
N ASP A 205 -36.18 18.55 14.64
CA ASP A 205 -37.20 17.83 13.85
C ASP A 205 -38.20 17.07 14.73
N LYS A 206 -37.77 16.57 15.90
CA LYS A 206 -38.67 15.97 16.90
C LYS A 206 -39.67 16.98 17.48
N ASP A 207 -39.25 18.22 17.68
CA ASP A 207 -40.11 19.27 18.24
C ASP A 207 -41.09 19.82 17.20
N LYS A 208 -40.70 19.91 15.93
CA LYS A 208 -41.63 20.26 14.82
C LYS A 208 -42.71 19.20 14.59
N GLY A 209 -42.43 17.93 14.86
CA GLY A 209 -43.41 16.84 14.79
C GLY A 209 -44.46 16.82 15.90
N LYS A 210 -44.26 17.57 16.99
CA LYS A 210 -45.20 17.62 18.14
C LYS A 210 -46.18 18.80 18.11
N SER A 211 -46.01 19.77 17.22
CA SER A 211 -46.88 20.96 17.14
C SER A 211 -48.09 20.80 16.18
N LYS A 212 -48.31 19.60 15.63
CA LYS A 212 -49.51 19.27 14.86
C LYS A 212 -50.26 18.11 15.52
N LYS A 213 -50.85 18.36 16.67
CA LYS A 213 -52.01 17.65 17.20
C LYS A 213 -52.87 18.62 18.00
#